data_AF-A0A0D6ASB6-F1
#
_entry.id   AF-A0A0D6ASB6-F1
#
_cell.length_a   1.000
_cell.length_b   1.000
_cell.length_c   1.000
_cell.angle_alpha   90.00
_cell.angle_beta   90.00
_cell.angle_gamma   90.00
#
_symmetry.space_group_name_H-M   'P 1'
#
loop_
_entity.id
_entity.type
_entity.pdbx_description
1 polymer ?
#
loop_
_entity_poly.entity_id
_entity_poly.type
_entity_poly.pdbx_seq_one_letter_code
_entity_poly.pdbx_strand_id
1 'polypeptide(L)'
;MIDLIICDQSFADVIKQIEEQGQILYQVRNRLTDNEGNNWQIILFKRLKEGKTTEVDLRLVGFPDAVKFNHPQDLTLSTVKGEQIKAHDQFAEKAPADNVGQYDLQKILSRSIDEKSITLLLPVKEKSLALKIPYPILLEWQEIANP
;
A
#
# COMPACT_ATOMS: atom_id res chain seq x y z
N MET A 1 -10.20 32.45 24.43
CA MET A 1 -10.70 31.72 23.25
C MET A 1 -9.58 30.75 22.91
N ILE A 2 -9.85 29.45 23.02
CA ILE A 2 -8.82 28.42 22.88
C ILE A 2 -8.52 28.28 21.40
N ASP A 3 -7.29 28.60 20.99
CA ASP A 3 -6.79 28.22 19.67
C ASP A 3 -6.73 26.69 19.63
N LEU A 4 -7.68 26.07 18.91
CA LEU A 4 -7.53 24.69 18.48
C LEU A 4 -6.40 24.68 17.46
N ILE A 5 -5.20 24.37 17.93
CA ILE A 5 -4.15 23.83 17.07
C ILE A 5 -4.67 22.46 16.62
N ILE A 6 -5.33 22.42 15.46
CA ILE A 6 -5.47 21.18 14.72
C ILE A 6 -4.07 20.91 14.19
N CYS A 7 -3.34 20.06 14.91
CA CYS A 7 -2.12 19.45 14.42
C CYS A 7 -2.55 18.50 13.30
N ASP A 8 -2.60 18.98 12.07
CA ASP A 8 -2.79 18.15 10.89
C ASP A 8 -1.49 17.35 10.69
N GLN A 9 -1.32 16.28 11.47
CA GLN A 9 -0.31 15.27 11.19
C GLN A 9 -0.76 14.49 9.96
N SER A 10 -0.62 15.11 8.78
CA SER A 10 -0.70 14.36 7.53
C SER A 10 0.53 13.43 7.48
N PHE A 11 0.29 12.13 7.60
CA PHE A 11 1.33 11.10 7.41
C PHE A 11 1.58 10.83 5.92
N ALA A 12 0.93 11.58 5.02
CA ALA A 12 0.90 11.31 3.60
C ALA A 12 0.53 12.51 2.72
N ASP A 13 1.02 12.49 1.49
CA ASP A 13 0.49 13.33 0.40
C ASP A 13 -0.62 12.58 -0.35
N VAL A 14 -1.84 13.13 -0.36
CA VAL A 14 -2.95 12.64 -1.19
C VAL A 14 -2.97 13.40 -2.51
N ILE A 15 -2.92 12.66 -3.63
CA ILE A 15 -2.88 13.23 -4.98
C ILE A 15 -4.07 12.70 -5.78
N LYS A 16 -4.84 13.62 -6.39
CA LYS A 16 -5.88 13.32 -7.39
C LYS A 16 -5.43 13.81 -8.76
N GLN A 17 -5.42 12.92 -9.75
CA GLN A 17 -4.99 13.22 -11.12
C GLN A 17 -6.02 12.69 -12.13
N ILE A 18 -6.21 13.41 -13.23
CA ILE A 18 -6.94 12.92 -14.40
C ILE A 18 -5.88 12.36 -15.35
N GLU A 19 -5.92 11.06 -15.57
CA GLU A 19 -5.07 10.36 -16.54
C GLU A 19 -5.71 10.45 -17.95
N GLU A 20 -4.96 10.04 -18.97
CA GLU A 20 -5.47 9.98 -20.33
C GLU A 20 -6.73 9.11 -20.42
N GLN A 21 -7.60 9.39 -21.40
CA GLN A 21 -8.88 8.70 -21.58
C GLN A 21 -9.90 8.92 -20.44
N GLY A 22 -9.70 9.94 -19.61
CA GLY A 22 -10.66 10.33 -18.57
C GLY A 22 -10.66 9.43 -17.34
N GLN A 23 -9.61 8.65 -17.13
CA GLN A 23 -9.41 7.90 -15.90
C GLN A 23 -9.05 8.86 -14.76
N ILE A 24 -9.53 8.56 -13.55
CA ILE A 24 -9.19 9.34 -12.35
C ILE A 24 -8.32 8.47 -11.45
N LEU A 25 -7.13 8.97 -11.11
CA LEU A 25 -6.21 8.37 -10.17
C LEU A 25 -6.30 9.08 -8.82
N TYR A 26 -6.56 8.32 -7.76
CA TYR A 26 -6.36 8.74 -6.38
C TYR A 26 -5.16 7.98 -5.83
N GLN A 27 -4.22 8.65 -5.17
CA GLN A 27 -3.09 7.99 -4.51
C GLN A 27 -2.76 8.63 -3.18
N VAL A 28 -2.25 7.82 -2.27
CA VAL A 28 -1.64 8.24 -1.01
C VAL A 28 -0.24 7.65 -0.91
N ARG A 29 0.71 8.44 -0.41
CA ARG A 29 2.11 8.04 -0.30
C ARG A 29 2.57 8.14 1.14
N ASN A 30 3.04 7.03 1.69
CA ASN A 30 3.63 6.97 3.02
C ASN A 30 5.08 6.49 2.91
N ARG A 31 5.88 6.85 3.92
CA ARG A 31 7.20 6.27 4.14
C ARG A 31 7.17 5.46 5.43
N LEU A 32 7.61 4.21 5.36
CA LEU A 32 7.76 3.35 6.52
C LEU A 32 9.16 2.73 6.55
N THR A 33 9.51 2.16 7.69
CA THR A 33 10.75 1.43 7.90
C THR A 33 10.42 -0.04 8.15
N ASP A 34 11.16 -0.96 7.53
CA ASP A 34 11.00 -2.39 7.77
C ASP A 34 11.65 -2.83 9.10
N ASN A 35 11.52 -4.12 9.41
CA ASN A 35 12.12 -4.75 10.59
C ASN A 35 13.66 -4.78 10.60
N GLU A 36 14.32 -4.41 9.51
CA GLU A 36 15.79 -4.28 9.43
C GLU A 36 16.26 -2.82 9.42
N GLY A 37 15.34 -1.85 9.46
CA GLY A 37 15.70 -0.43 9.46
C GLY A 37 15.77 0.20 8.06
N ASN A 38 15.42 -0.52 6.99
CA ASN A 38 15.44 0.04 5.64
C ASN A 38 14.17 0.86 5.38
N ASN A 39 14.32 1.96 4.64
CA ASN A 39 13.20 2.83 4.28
C ASN A 39 12.47 2.33 3.03
N TRP A 40 11.15 2.43 3.09
CA TRP A 40 10.24 2.01 2.04
C TRP A 40 9.32 3.17 1.66
N GLN A 41 9.11 3.34 0.36
CA GLN A 41 8.00 4.14 -0.13
C GLN A 41 6.82 3.21 -0.42
N ILE A 42 5.67 3.57 0.14
CA ILE A 42 4.44 2.80 0.02
C ILE A 42 3.40 3.70 -0.61
N ILE A 43 2.80 3.21 -1.69
CA ILE A 43 1.84 3.98 -2.49
C ILE A 43 0.60 3.13 -2.63
N LEU A 44 -0.46 3.48 -1.92
CA LEU A 44 -1.78 2.94 -2.24
C LEU A 44 -2.40 3.87 -3.29
N PHE A 45 -2.95 3.28 -4.34
CA PHE A 45 -3.67 4.06 -5.34
C PHE A 45 -4.90 3.33 -5.86
N LYS A 46 -5.83 4.12 -6.37
CA LYS A 46 -7.10 3.65 -6.91
C LYS A 46 -7.37 4.35 -8.24
N ARG A 47 -7.79 3.58 -9.23
CA ARG A 47 -8.24 4.10 -10.52
C ARG A 47 -9.75 3.99 -10.67
N LEU A 48 -10.34 5.03 -11.25
CA LEU A 48 -11.74 5.03 -11.68
C LEU A 48 -11.81 5.24 -13.18
N LYS A 49 -12.75 4.54 -13.81
CA LYS A 49 -13.17 4.77 -15.20
C LYS A 49 -14.69 4.80 -15.21
N GLU A 50 -15.28 5.84 -15.81
CA GLU A 50 -16.75 6.01 -15.87
C GLU A 50 -17.43 5.90 -14.48
N GLY A 51 -16.77 6.45 -13.45
CA GLY A 51 -17.27 6.42 -12.06
C GLY A 51 -17.14 5.07 -11.34
N LYS A 52 -16.60 4.03 -11.99
CA LYS A 52 -16.39 2.71 -11.38
C LYS A 52 -14.92 2.51 -11.02
N THR A 53 -14.68 1.98 -9.82
CA THR A 53 -13.34 1.53 -9.40
C THR A 53 -12.88 0.37 -10.28
N THR A 54 -11.77 0.54 -10.97
CA THR A 54 -11.17 -0.50 -11.84
C THR A 54 -9.97 -1.16 -11.20
N GLU A 55 -9.35 -0.52 -10.20
CA GLU A 55 -8.10 -0.97 -9.59
C GLU A 55 -7.97 -0.33 -8.21
N VAL A 56 -7.48 -1.10 -7.23
CA VAL A 56 -6.98 -0.61 -5.95
C VAL A 56 -5.73 -1.42 -5.62
N ASP A 57 -4.59 -0.80 -5.81
CA ASP A 57 -3.30 -1.47 -5.77
C ASP A 57 -2.37 -0.81 -4.76
N LEU A 58 -1.54 -1.63 -4.12
CA LEU A 58 -0.45 -1.21 -3.26
C LEU A 58 0.87 -1.40 -3.98
N ARG A 59 1.59 -0.31 -4.24
CA ARG A 59 2.96 -0.36 -4.73
C ARG A 59 3.95 -0.18 -3.58
N LEU A 60 4.92 -1.09 -3.52
CA LEU A 60 6.02 -1.08 -2.57
C LEU A 60 7.32 -0.81 -3.33
N VAL A 61 8.07 0.19 -2.89
CA VAL A 61 9.37 0.54 -3.47
C VAL A 61 10.42 0.50 -2.36
N GLY A 62 11.30 -0.49 -2.46
CA GLY A 62 12.47 -0.63 -1.58
C GLY A 62 13.65 0.18 -2.10
N PHE A 63 14.68 0.34 -1.29
CA PHE A 63 15.93 0.96 -1.75
C PHE A 63 16.56 0.09 -2.87
N PRO A 64 16.98 0.70 -4.01
CA PRO A 64 17.67 -0.03 -5.08
C PRO A 64 18.87 -0.83 -4.55
N ASP A 65 19.14 -1.99 -5.14
CA ASP A 65 20.21 -2.93 -4.77
C ASP A 65 20.11 -3.60 -3.38
N ALA A 66 19.41 -3.00 -2.41
CA ALA A 66 19.21 -3.58 -1.09
C ALA A 66 18.07 -4.61 -1.05
N VAL A 67 17.08 -4.46 -1.93
CA VAL A 67 15.90 -5.32 -1.96
C VAL A 67 15.58 -5.74 -3.39
N LYS A 68 15.26 -7.02 -3.56
CA LYS A 68 14.76 -7.59 -4.80
C LYS A 68 13.52 -8.42 -4.52
N PHE A 69 12.41 -8.10 -5.14
CA PHE A 69 11.19 -8.88 -5.05
C PHE A 69 11.34 -10.22 -5.79
N ASN A 70 10.66 -11.24 -5.26
CA ASN A 70 10.42 -12.48 -5.97
C ASN A 70 9.19 -12.28 -6.84
N HIS A 71 9.39 -12.19 -8.15
CA HIS A 71 8.30 -12.23 -9.11
C HIS A 71 8.29 -13.58 -9.84
N PRO A 72 7.12 -14.22 -10.04
CA PRO A 72 5.85 -13.92 -9.39
C PRO A 72 5.80 -14.39 -7.94
N GLN A 73 5.32 -13.58 -7.00
CA GLN A 73 4.99 -14.03 -5.64
C GLN A 73 4.04 -13.07 -4.91
N ASP A 74 2.91 -13.57 -4.42
CA ASP A 74 1.91 -12.78 -3.70
C ASP A 74 2.46 -12.18 -2.40
N LEU A 75 1.99 -10.96 -2.10
CA LEU A 75 2.18 -10.32 -0.80
C LEU A 75 1.30 -10.99 0.25
N THR A 76 1.81 -11.11 1.47
CA THR A 76 1.02 -11.62 2.60
C THR A 76 0.72 -10.50 3.58
N LEU A 77 -0.55 -10.28 3.87
CA LEU A 77 -1.02 -9.44 4.94
C LEU A 77 -1.32 -10.32 6.14
N SER A 78 -0.73 -10.04 7.29
CA SER A 78 -1.00 -10.70 8.56
C SER A 78 -1.73 -9.75 9.49
N THR A 79 -2.83 -10.22 10.05
CA THR A 79 -3.56 -9.52 11.11
C THR A 79 -2.86 -9.68 12.46
N VAL A 80 -3.23 -8.85 13.44
CA VAL A 80 -2.76 -9.01 14.84
C VAL A 80 -3.23 -10.34 15.45
N LYS A 81 -4.30 -10.92 14.92
CA LYS A 81 -4.84 -12.22 15.32
C LYS A 81 -4.17 -13.40 14.59
N GLY A 82 -3.25 -13.13 13.66
CA GLY A 82 -2.49 -14.15 12.91
C GLY A 82 -3.21 -14.70 11.68
N GLU A 83 -4.36 -14.15 11.30
CA GLU A 83 -4.99 -14.43 10.00
C GLU A 83 -4.09 -13.90 8.87
N GLN A 84 -3.94 -14.70 7.82
CA GLN A 84 -3.13 -14.34 6.66
C GLN A 84 -4.01 -14.22 5.42
N ILE A 85 -3.88 -13.09 4.73
CA ILE A 85 -4.57 -12.78 3.49
C ILE A 85 -3.51 -12.55 2.41
N LYS A 86 -3.72 -13.13 1.22
CA LYS A 86 -2.81 -12.95 0.08
C LYS A 86 -3.32 -11.85 -0.84
N ALA A 87 -2.41 -10.98 -1.27
CA ALA A 87 -2.65 -9.96 -2.29
C ALA A 87 -1.85 -10.33 -3.55
N HIS A 88 -2.54 -10.38 -4.69
CA HIS A 88 -1.98 -10.90 -5.93
C HIS A 88 -0.87 -9.99 -6.48
N ASP A 89 0.24 -10.57 -6.94
CA ASP A 89 1.33 -9.83 -7.59
C ASP A 89 0.97 -9.38 -9.01
N GLN A 90 0.76 -8.07 -9.17
CA GLN A 90 0.40 -7.44 -10.45
C GLN A 90 1.57 -7.35 -11.43
N PHE A 91 2.80 -7.61 -10.96
CA PHE A 91 4.02 -7.62 -11.77
C PHE A 91 4.55 -9.04 -12.01
N ALA A 92 3.69 -10.05 -11.90
CA ALA A 92 4.02 -11.45 -12.15
C ALA A 92 4.78 -11.70 -13.46
N GLU A 93 4.42 -10.99 -14.54
CA GLU A 93 5.10 -11.12 -15.84
C GLU A 93 6.34 -10.23 -15.95
N LYS A 94 6.22 -8.95 -15.56
CA LYS A 94 7.30 -7.97 -15.66
C LYS A 94 7.12 -6.80 -14.69
N ALA A 95 8.05 -6.67 -13.75
CA ALA A 95 8.17 -5.50 -12.90
C ALA A 95 8.90 -4.35 -13.62
N PRO A 96 8.63 -3.08 -13.26
CA PRO A 96 9.37 -1.93 -13.76
C PRO A 96 10.83 -1.89 -13.26
N ALA A 97 11.10 -2.48 -12.09
CA ALA A 97 12.43 -2.68 -11.52
C ALA A 97 12.38 -3.77 -10.43
N ASP A 98 13.51 -4.42 -10.15
CA ASP A 98 13.60 -5.53 -9.18
C ASP A 98 13.20 -5.14 -7.75
N ASN A 99 13.36 -3.87 -7.38
CA ASN A 99 13.04 -3.33 -6.05
C ASN A 99 11.60 -2.80 -5.94
N VAL A 100 10.74 -3.12 -6.91
CA VAL A 100 9.36 -2.63 -6.98
C VAL A 100 8.37 -3.79 -7.07
N GLY A 101 7.48 -3.89 -6.08
CA GLY A 101 6.33 -4.78 -6.10
C GLY A 101 5.02 -4.00 -6.21
N GLN A 102 3.99 -4.62 -6.81
CA GLN A 102 2.64 -4.05 -6.86
C GLN A 102 1.61 -5.16 -6.62
N TYR A 103 0.64 -4.91 -5.75
CA TYR A 103 -0.28 -5.94 -5.29
C TYR A 103 -1.74 -5.50 -5.29
N ASP A 104 -2.63 -6.39 -5.70
CA ASP A 104 -4.09 -6.15 -5.70
C ASP A 104 -4.66 -6.16 -4.27
N LEU A 105 -5.14 -5.00 -3.83
CA LEU A 105 -5.81 -4.81 -2.55
C LEU A 105 -7.31 -4.58 -2.69
N GLN A 106 -7.88 -4.58 -3.88
CA GLN A 106 -9.28 -4.19 -4.12
C GLN A 106 -10.25 -5.03 -3.30
N LYS A 107 -10.11 -6.35 -3.30
CA LYS A 107 -10.99 -7.23 -2.50
C LYS A 107 -10.69 -7.15 -1.01
N ILE A 108 -9.45 -6.85 -0.64
CA ILE A 108 -9.00 -6.78 0.76
C ILE A 108 -9.56 -5.53 1.42
N LEU A 109 -9.36 -4.36 0.79
CA LEU A 109 -9.82 -3.08 1.30
C LEU A 109 -11.30 -2.81 1.04
N SER A 110 -11.98 -3.57 0.17
CA SER A 110 -13.46 -3.49 0.04
C SER A 110 -14.21 -3.89 1.32
N ARG A 111 -13.51 -4.51 2.28
CA ARG A 111 -14.05 -4.88 3.59
C ARG A 111 -13.50 -3.92 4.65
N SER A 112 -14.30 -3.62 5.67
CA SER A 112 -13.77 -2.90 6.83
C SER A 112 -12.79 -3.79 7.59
N ILE A 113 -11.55 -3.35 7.70
CA ILE A 113 -10.50 -3.97 8.52
C ILE A 113 -10.56 -3.31 9.90
N ASP A 114 -11.20 -3.99 10.86
CA ASP A 114 -11.31 -3.53 12.26
C ASP A 114 -10.06 -3.91 13.08
N GLU A 115 -8.88 -3.55 12.57
CA GLU A 115 -7.60 -3.83 13.21
C GLU A 115 -6.81 -2.57 13.48
N LYS A 116 -6.11 -2.52 14.63
CA LYS A 116 -5.23 -1.40 14.99
C LYS A 116 -3.91 -1.38 14.22
N SER A 117 -3.59 -2.45 13.49
CA SER A 117 -2.44 -2.52 12.59
C SER A 117 -2.51 -3.82 11.80
N ILE A 118 -1.86 -3.84 10.64
CA ILE A 118 -1.55 -5.08 9.92
C ILE A 118 -0.05 -5.16 9.67
N THR A 119 0.46 -6.36 9.40
CA THR A 119 1.84 -6.57 8.98
C THR A 119 1.87 -7.08 7.56
N LEU A 120 2.63 -6.42 6.69
CA LEU A 120 2.94 -6.90 5.36
C LEU A 120 4.21 -7.75 5.44
N LEU A 121 4.13 -9.02 5.05
CA LEU A 121 5.31 -9.88 4.89
C LEU A 121 5.73 -9.83 3.42
N LEU A 122 6.91 -9.29 3.18
CA LEU A 122 7.36 -8.91 1.85
C LEU A 122 7.96 -10.12 1.11
N PRO A 123 7.51 -10.41 -0.13
CA PRO A 123 8.06 -11.51 -0.90
C PRO A 123 9.38 -11.08 -1.58
N VAL A 124 10.45 -10.99 -0.80
CA VAL A 124 11.77 -10.54 -1.26
C VAL A 124 12.81 -11.65 -1.18
N LYS A 125 13.88 -11.51 -1.95
CA LYS A 125 15.01 -12.45 -1.98
C LYS A 125 15.80 -12.37 -0.67
N GLU A 126 16.36 -13.53 -0.28
CA GLU A 126 17.43 -13.68 0.72
C GLU A 126 17.10 -13.29 2.17
N LYS A 127 15.98 -12.58 2.43
CA LYS A 127 15.61 -12.07 3.75
C LYS A 127 14.10 -12.11 3.99
N SER A 128 13.72 -12.22 5.26
CA SER A 128 12.33 -12.08 5.70
C SER A 128 12.08 -10.64 6.16
N LEU A 129 11.65 -9.80 5.23
CA LEU A 129 11.30 -8.40 5.52
C LEU A 129 9.81 -8.25 5.83
N ALA A 130 9.50 -7.36 6.77
CA ALA A 130 8.14 -7.06 7.17
C ALA A 130 7.94 -5.56 7.39
N LEU A 131 6.79 -5.03 6.95
CA LEU A 131 6.35 -3.66 7.20
C LEU A 131 5.14 -3.69 8.11
N LYS A 132 5.20 -3.00 9.25
CA LYS A 132 4.04 -2.78 10.11
C LYS A 132 3.27 -1.55 9.62
N ILE A 133 2.02 -1.75 9.21
CA ILE A 133 1.13 -0.66 8.83
C ILE A 133 0.37 -0.22 10.09
N PRO A 134 0.62 0.99 10.60
CA PRO A 134 -0.05 1.51 11.78
C PRO A 134 -1.50 1.92 11.44
N TYR A 135 -2.35 1.97 12.48
CA TYR A 135 -3.77 2.31 12.35
C TYR A 135 -4.06 3.55 11.49
N PRO A 136 -3.37 4.70 11.65
CA PRO A 136 -3.69 5.90 10.88
C PRO A 136 -3.55 5.69 9.36
N ILE A 137 -2.49 4.99 8.94
CA ILE A 137 -2.26 4.67 7.53
C ILE A 137 -3.31 3.66 7.02
N LEU A 138 -3.68 2.69 7.85
CA LEU A 138 -4.72 1.73 7.48
C LEU A 138 -6.07 2.42 7.27
N LEU A 139 -6.42 3.41 8.10
CA LEU A 139 -7.63 4.22 7.91
C LEU A 139 -7.60 5.01 6.60
N GLU A 140 -6.50 5.72 6.31
CA GLU A 140 -6.32 6.43 5.03
C GLU A 140 -6.53 5.50 3.83
N TRP A 141 -6.00 4.27 3.92
CA TRP A 141 -6.14 3.27 2.87
C TRP A 141 -7.59 2.84 2.66
N GLN A 142 -8.34 2.65 3.75
CA GLN A 142 -9.76 2.29 3.69
C GLN A 142 -10.61 3.44 3.13
N GLU A 143 -10.33 4.69 3.51
CA GLU A 143 -11.03 5.88 3.02
C GLU A 143 -10.85 6.07 1.51
N ILE A 144 -9.63 5.87 0.99
CA ILE A 144 -9.37 5.99 -0.45
C ILE A 144 -10.04 4.86 -1.24
N ALA A 145 -9.98 3.63 -0.71
CA ALA A 145 -10.60 2.47 -1.35
C ALA A 145 -12.13 2.61 -1.42
N ASN A 146 -12.76 3.03 -0.32
CA ASN A 146 -14.21 3.13 -0.14
C ASN A 146 -14.66 4.57 0.26
N PRO A 147 -14.62 5.53 -0.68
CA PRO A 147 -15.02 6.91 -0.41
C PRO A 147 -16.54 7.06 -0.29
#